data_AF-A0A953IQ23-F1
#
_entry.id   AF-A0A953IQ23-F1
#
_cell.length_a   1.000
_cell.length_b   1.000
_cell.length_c   1.000
_cell.angle_alpha   90.00
_cell.angle_beta   90.00
_cell.angle_gamma   90.00
#
_symmetry.space_group_name_H-M   'P 1'
#
loop_
_entity.id
_entity.type
_entity.pdbx_description
1 polymer ?
#
loop_
_entity_poly.entity_id
_entity_poly.type
_entity_poly.pdbx_seq_one_letter_code
_entity_poly.pdbx_strand_id
1 'polypeptide(L)'
;MPTRALALLISLFALLPAAPAQAARCGGDFNAFIAEISREASAAGVSRAVIDSALGGVQYDAEVMAFDRRQRGTFRKTFEQYAATRVGPARVKRAKAMMGKHAALLSRVEQRFGVPRELIVAIWTMETDNGGDQGKLPVVRTLATLAHDCRRTDLFQRELLAALQIVQRGDLPLNDLRGAYAGEIGQTQFLPSSYIKYGVD
;
A
#
# COMPACT_ATOMS: atom_id res chain seq x y z
N MET A 1 -13.11 47.86 57.13
CA MET A 1 -12.66 47.38 55.80
C MET A 1 -11.15 47.31 55.81
N PRO A 2 -10.55 46.10 55.70
CA PRO A 2 -9.59 45.90 54.61
C PRO A 2 -9.63 44.50 53.96
N THR A 3 -9.69 44.54 52.62
CA THR A 3 -8.98 43.74 51.61
C THR A 3 -8.66 42.25 51.87
N ARG A 4 -9.43 41.37 51.19
CA ARG A 4 -9.01 39.99 50.86
C ARG A 4 -8.11 40.03 49.62
N ALA A 5 -6.85 39.62 49.75
CA ALA A 5 -5.94 39.43 48.63
C ALA A 5 -6.25 38.09 47.93
N LEU A 6 -6.53 38.14 46.64
CA LEU A 6 -6.77 36.97 45.78
C LEU A 6 -5.41 36.48 45.25
N ALA A 7 -4.98 35.30 45.67
CA ALA A 7 -3.77 34.67 45.14
C ALA A 7 -4.05 34.07 43.75
N LEU A 8 -3.44 34.64 42.72
CA LEU A 8 -3.51 34.15 41.34
C LEU A 8 -2.43 33.06 41.14
N LEU A 9 -2.84 31.80 41.08
CA LEU A 9 -1.97 30.67 40.69
C LEU A 9 -1.79 30.70 39.17
N ILE A 10 -0.61 31.15 38.72
CA ILE A 10 -0.19 31.06 37.31
C ILE A 10 0.35 29.64 37.07
N SER A 11 -0.46 28.79 36.45
CA SER A 11 -0.02 27.47 35.97
C SER A 11 0.90 27.66 34.77
N LEU A 12 2.20 27.42 34.98
CA LEU A 12 3.22 27.45 33.93
C LEU A 12 3.08 26.19 33.05
N PHE A 13 2.40 26.31 31.90
CA PHE A 13 2.39 25.27 30.88
C PHE A 13 3.79 25.25 30.21
N ALA A 14 4.61 24.26 30.54
CA ALA A 14 5.87 24.03 29.86
C ALA A 14 5.60 23.58 28.41
N LEU A 15 5.82 24.46 27.44
CA LEU A 15 5.88 24.09 26.03
C LEU A 15 7.16 23.26 25.81
N LEU A 16 7.03 21.94 25.82
CA LEU A 16 8.07 21.06 25.29
C LEU A 16 8.15 21.28 23.76
N PRO A 17 9.33 21.58 23.20
CA PRO A 17 9.49 21.67 21.76
C PRO A 17 9.28 20.27 21.16
N ALA A 18 8.24 20.12 20.34
CA ALA A 18 8.09 18.93 19.51
C ALA A 18 9.24 18.91 18.51
N ALA A 19 10.21 18.01 18.70
CA ALA A 19 11.21 17.74 17.69
C ALA A 19 10.49 17.29 16.41
N PRO A 20 10.83 17.83 15.23
CA PRO A 20 10.22 17.38 13.99
C PRO A 20 10.51 15.89 13.83
N ALA A 21 9.46 15.08 13.66
CA ALA A 21 9.62 13.68 13.29
C ALA A 21 10.34 13.66 11.94
N GLN A 22 11.60 13.24 11.96
CA GLN A 22 12.39 13.06 10.74
C GLN A 22 11.97 11.71 10.13
N ALA A 23 11.61 11.73 8.85
CA ALA A 23 11.38 10.52 8.09
C ALA A 23 12.68 9.70 7.98
N ALA A 24 12.53 8.39 7.84
CA ALA A 24 13.60 7.42 7.78
C ALA A 24 14.48 7.74 6.59
N ARG A 25 15.79 7.69 6.81
CA ARG A 25 16.76 7.97 5.76
C ARG A 25 16.85 6.79 4.83
N CYS A 26 16.57 7.01 3.56
CA CYS A 26 16.78 6.02 2.52
C CYS A 26 18.29 5.70 2.35
N GLY A 27 18.59 4.50 1.86
CA GLY A 27 19.94 4.01 1.65
C GLY A 27 20.70 3.70 2.94
N GLY A 28 21.99 3.37 2.80
CA GLY A 28 22.83 2.97 3.92
C GLY A 28 22.57 1.54 4.36
N ASP A 29 22.63 1.30 5.67
CA ASP A 29 22.37 -0.01 6.27
C ASP A 29 20.86 -0.28 6.34
N PHE A 30 20.44 -1.42 5.78
CA PHE A 30 19.03 -1.76 5.70
C PHE A 30 18.40 -1.98 7.08
N ASN A 31 19.11 -2.58 8.03
CA ASN A 31 18.57 -2.84 9.37
C ASN A 31 18.38 -1.54 10.16
N ALA A 32 19.30 -0.58 10.01
CA ALA A 32 19.15 0.76 10.56
C ALA A 32 17.93 1.49 9.98
N PHE A 33 17.71 1.38 8.66
CA PHE A 33 16.50 1.89 8.01
C PHE A 33 15.21 1.24 8.55
N ILE A 34 15.18 -0.08 8.71
CA ILE A 34 14.03 -0.79 9.31
C ILE A 34 13.78 -0.34 10.75
N ALA A 35 14.84 -0.10 11.53
CA ALA A 35 14.70 0.42 12.89
C ALA A 35 14.13 1.85 12.90
N GLU A 36 14.47 2.69 11.94
CA GLU A 36 13.87 4.02 11.75
C GLU A 36 12.39 3.92 11.38
N ILE A 37 12.04 3.10 10.38
CA ILE A 37 10.65 2.86 9.98
C ILE A 37 9.82 2.29 11.13
N SER A 38 10.40 1.42 11.95
CA SER A 38 9.71 0.86 13.13
C SER A 38 9.33 1.95 14.13
N ARG A 39 10.19 2.98 14.32
CA ARG A 39 9.88 4.13 15.18
C ARG A 39 8.77 4.99 14.58
N GLU A 40 8.79 5.22 13.27
CA GLU A 40 7.71 5.94 12.60
C GLU A 40 6.38 5.20 12.64
N ALA A 41 6.39 3.89 12.41
CA ALA A 41 5.20 3.05 12.52
C ALA A 41 4.61 3.13 13.94
N SER A 42 5.47 3.08 14.97
CA SER A 42 5.04 3.25 16.35
C SER A 42 4.46 4.65 16.60
N ALA A 43 5.09 5.71 16.06
CA ALA A 43 4.59 7.08 16.16
C ALA A 43 3.26 7.27 15.42
N ALA A 44 3.02 6.49 14.36
CA ALA A 44 1.77 6.43 13.62
C ALA A 44 0.72 5.49 14.27
N GLY A 45 0.98 4.96 15.46
CA GLY A 45 0.03 4.16 16.24
C GLY A 45 -0.03 2.68 15.88
N VAL A 46 0.89 2.16 15.06
CA VAL A 46 1.01 0.72 14.80
C VAL A 46 1.51 0.02 16.07
N SER A 47 0.85 -1.06 16.48
CA SER A 47 1.23 -1.77 17.70
C SER A 47 2.60 -2.43 17.54
N ARG A 48 3.31 -2.56 18.66
CA ARG A 48 4.59 -3.27 18.72
C ARG A 48 4.49 -4.71 18.19
N ALA A 49 3.38 -5.40 18.47
CA ALA A 49 3.17 -6.76 17.96
C ALA A 49 3.13 -6.82 16.42
N VAL A 50 2.47 -5.86 15.77
CA VAL A 50 2.44 -5.77 14.30
C VAL A 50 3.81 -5.39 13.74
N ILE A 51 4.49 -4.42 14.36
CA ILE A 51 5.85 -4.03 13.95
C ILE A 51 6.82 -5.21 14.06
N ASP A 52 6.86 -5.88 15.21
CA ASP A 52 7.77 -7.00 15.47
C ASP A 52 7.47 -8.18 14.54
N SER A 53 6.20 -8.46 14.23
CA SER A 53 5.84 -9.57 13.31
C SER A 53 6.07 -9.24 11.84
N ALA A 54 5.84 -8.00 11.41
CA ALA A 54 5.92 -7.60 10.01
C ALA A 54 7.34 -7.16 9.58
N LEU A 55 8.05 -6.44 10.45
CA LEU A 55 9.38 -5.90 10.18
C LEU A 55 10.50 -6.69 10.86
N GLY A 56 10.18 -7.51 11.86
CA GLY A 56 11.16 -8.36 12.55
C GLY A 56 11.84 -9.32 11.58
N GLY A 57 13.15 -9.11 11.36
CA GLY A 57 13.95 -9.95 10.47
C GLY A 57 13.69 -9.74 8.98
N VAL A 58 12.93 -8.72 8.57
CA VAL A 58 12.73 -8.40 7.15
C VAL A 58 14.09 -8.15 6.48
N GLN A 59 14.29 -8.74 5.30
CA GLN A 59 15.54 -8.63 4.56
C GLN A 59 15.33 -7.89 3.25
N TYR A 60 16.33 -7.11 2.86
CA TYR A 60 16.37 -6.48 1.55
C TYR A 60 16.18 -7.51 0.43
N ASP A 61 15.42 -7.16 -0.60
CA ASP A 61 15.14 -8.02 -1.74
C ASP A 61 15.79 -7.49 -3.03
N ALA A 62 16.93 -8.08 -3.40
CA ALA A 62 17.65 -7.66 -4.60
C ALA A 62 16.86 -7.91 -5.90
N GLU A 63 15.97 -8.91 -5.93
CA GLU A 63 15.16 -9.22 -7.12
C GLU A 63 14.07 -8.18 -7.32
N VAL A 64 13.44 -7.72 -6.24
CA VAL A 64 12.51 -6.58 -6.26
C VAL A 64 13.20 -5.34 -6.81
N MET A 65 14.41 -5.02 -6.33
CA MET A 65 15.15 -3.85 -6.83
C MET A 65 15.55 -3.98 -8.30
N ALA A 66 16.02 -5.17 -8.70
CA ALA A 66 16.37 -5.44 -10.08
C ALA A 66 15.13 -5.34 -11.00
N PHE A 67 13.97 -5.83 -10.56
CA PHE A 67 12.70 -5.64 -11.25
C PHE A 67 12.39 -4.16 -11.44
N ASP A 68 12.45 -3.38 -10.37
CA ASP A 68 12.04 -1.98 -10.43
C ASP A 68 12.95 -1.16 -11.37
N ARG A 69 14.25 -1.45 -11.38
CA ARG A 69 15.22 -0.76 -12.24
C ARG A 69 15.03 -1.08 -13.73
N ARG A 70 14.56 -2.28 -14.07
CA ARG A 70 14.41 -2.70 -15.48
C ARG A 70 13.19 -2.10 -16.18
N GLN A 71 12.21 -1.58 -15.45
CA GLN A 71 10.96 -1.04 -16.03
C GLN A 71 11.18 0.18 -16.95
N ARG A 72 12.36 0.82 -16.89
CA ARG A 72 12.69 2.01 -17.69
C ARG A 72 12.87 1.76 -19.19
N GLY A 73 13.03 0.50 -19.63
CA GLY A 73 13.32 0.16 -21.03
C GLY A 73 12.16 -0.39 -21.88
N THR A 74 10.95 -0.48 -21.33
CA THR A 74 9.92 -1.41 -21.83
C THR A 74 9.04 -0.88 -22.97
N PHE A 75 9.12 0.38 -23.36
CA PHE A 75 8.18 0.96 -24.35
C PHE A 75 8.79 1.07 -25.75
N ARG A 76 8.88 -0.06 -26.45
CA ARG A 76 9.29 -0.16 -27.88
C ARG A 76 8.16 -0.58 -28.82
N LYS A 77 6.90 -0.48 -28.38
CA LYS A 77 5.69 -0.91 -29.13
C LYS A 77 4.82 0.28 -29.49
N THR A 78 4.10 0.22 -30.62
CA THR A 78 2.97 1.13 -30.87
C THR A 78 1.82 0.83 -29.89
N PHE A 79 0.84 1.72 -29.83
CA PHE A 79 -0.36 1.48 -29.03
C PHE A 79 -1.06 0.18 -29.42
N GLU A 80 -1.26 -0.07 -30.72
CA GLU A 80 -1.95 -1.26 -31.23
C GLU A 80 -1.19 -2.54 -30.87
N GLN A 81 0.14 -2.52 -31.03
CA GLN A 81 0.99 -3.65 -30.65
C GLN A 81 0.93 -3.92 -29.14
N TYR A 82 0.92 -2.87 -28.31
CA TYR A 82 0.77 -3.02 -26.87
C TYR A 82 -0.62 -3.55 -26.50
N ALA A 83 -1.68 -2.94 -27.04
CA ALA A 83 -3.06 -3.33 -26.80
C ALA A 83 -3.31 -4.79 -27.21
N ALA A 84 -2.77 -5.26 -28.33
CA ALA A 84 -2.88 -6.65 -28.77
C ALA A 84 -2.23 -7.64 -27.78
N THR A 85 -1.19 -7.24 -27.05
CA THR A 85 -0.60 -8.07 -25.98
C THR A 85 -1.42 -8.10 -24.69
N ARG A 86 -2.34 -7.15 -24.54
CA ARG A 86 -3.13 -6.94 -23.32
C ARG A 86 -4.60 -7.31 -23.50
N VAL A 87 -5.15 -7.29 -24.70
CA VAL A 87 -6.58 -7.52 -24.97
C VAL A 87 -6.73 -8.57 -26.07
N GLY A 88 -6.55 -9.84 -25.68
CA GLY A 88 -6.70 -10.99 -26.58
C GLY A 88 -8.09 -11.65 -26.50
N PRO A 89 -8.49 -12.45 -27.51
CA PRO A 89 -9.79 -13.13 -27.52
C PRO A 89 -10.07 -13.99 -26.28
N ALA A 90 -9.05 -14.66 -25.74
CA ALA A 90 -9.17 -15.47 -24.53
C ALA A 90 -9.52 -14.63 -23.29
N ARG A 91 -8.88 -13.46 -23.15
CA ARG A 91 -9.12 -12.52 -22.04
C ARG A 91 -10.53 -11.91 -22.15
N VAL A 92 -10.96 -11.54 -23.36
CA VAL A 92 -12.34 -11.08 -23.61
C VAL A 92 -13.37 -12.16 -23.27
N LYS A 93 -13.14 -13.42 -23.67
CA LYS A 93 -14.02 -14.54 -23.32
C LYS A 93 -14.13 -14.74 -21.81
N ARG A 94 -13.00 -14.69 -21.10
CA ARG A 94 -12.95 -14.77 -19.62
C ARG A 94 -13.71 -13.62 -18.97
N ALA A 95 -13.47 -12.38 -19.41
CA ALA A 95 -14.15 -11.20 -18.88
C ALA A 95 -15.68 -11.34 -19.01
N LYS A 96 -16.19 -11.76 -20.17
CA LYS A 96 -17.63 -12.02 -20.37
C LYS A 96 -18.17 -13.11 -19.43
N ALA A 97 -17.41 -14.18 -19.21
CA ALA A 97 -17.80 -15.23 -18.26
C ALA A 97 -17.85 -14.71 -16.82
N MET A 98 -16.88 -13.87 -16.42
CA MET A 98 -16.85 -13.25 -15.09
C MET A 98 -17.98 -12.23 -14.90
N MET A 99 -18.33 -11.46 -15.93
CA MET A 99 -19.52 -10.60 -15.91
C MET A 99 -20.79 -11.40 -15.65
N GLY A 100 -20.97 -12.54 -16.34
CA GLY A 100 -22.11 -13.42 -16.12
C GLY A 100 -22.12 -14.03 -14.71
N LYS A 101 -20.98 -14.56 -14.27
CA LYS A 101 -20.81 -15.15 -12.93
C LYS A 101 -21.12 -14.17 -11.79
N HIS A 102 -20.73 -12.92 -11.93
CA HIS A 102 -20.87 -11.89 -10.89
C HIS A 102 -21.96 -10.86 -11.19
N ALA A 103 -22.90 -11.15 -12.10
CA ALA A 103 -23.88 -10.19 -12.61
C ALA A 103 -24.67 -9.46 -11.50
N ALA A 104 -25.11 -10.19 -10.47
CA ALA A 104 -25.86 -9.62 -9.36
C ALA A 104 -25.01 -8.65 -8.51
N LEU A 105 -23.75 -9.01 -8.23
CA LEU A 105 -22.82 -8.14 -7.50
C LEU A 105 -22.51 -6.88 -8.33
N LEU A 106 -22.13 -7.07 -9.58
CA LEU A 106 -21.79 -5.97 -10.48
C LEU A 106 -22.95 -4.99 -10.66
N SER A 107 -24.19 -5.48 -10.74
CA SER A 107 -25.37 -4.61 -10.79
C SER A 107 -25.55 -3.77 -9.54
N ARG A 108 -25.27 -4.31 -8.34
CA ARG A 108 -25.33 -3.54 -7.09
C ARG A 108 -24.21 -2.50 -7.01
N VAL A 109 -23.00 -2.87 -7.44
CA VAL A 109 -21.85 -1.96 -7.47
C VAL A 109 -22.12 -0.80 -8.45
N GLU A 110 -22.62 -1.10 -9.65
CA GLU A 110 -22.99 -0.11 -10.66
C GLU A 110 -24.08 0.85 -10.13
N GLN A 111 -25.13 0.33 -9.49
CA GLN A 111 -26.18 1.17 -8.89
C GLN A 111 -25.65 2.06 -7.76
N ARG A 112 -24.74 1.54 -6.93
CA ARG A 112 -24.21 2.27 -5.77
C ARG A 112 -23.20 3.34 -6.17
N PHE A 113 -22.32 3.05 -7.12
CA PHE A 113 -21.18 3.90 -7.45
C PHE A 113 -21.29 4.60 -8.81
N GLY A 114 -22.29 4.26 -9.64
CA GLY A 114 -22.50 4.87 -10.95
C GLY A 114 -21.46 4.48 -12.01
N VAL A 115 -20.65 3.45 -11.75
CA VAL A 115 -19.62 2.98 -12.68
C VAL A 115 -20.13 1.76 -13.46
N PRO A 116 -20.14 1.80 -14.81
CA PRO A 116 -20.55 0.67 -15.63
C PRO A 116 -19.80 -0.62 -15.29
N ARG A 117 -20.53 -1.74 -15.21
CA ARG A 117 -19.97 -3.05 -14.86
C ARG A 117 -18.86 -3.51 -15.80
N GLU A 118 -18.94 -3.13 -17.08
CA GLU A 118 -17.95 -3.44 -18.11
C GLU A 118 -16.60 -2.82 -17.76
N LEU A 119 -16.58 -1.59 -17.23
CA LEU A 119 -15.34 -0.91 -16.84
C LEU A 119 -14.72 -1.58 -15.61
N ILE A 120 -15.55 -1.94 -14.63
CA ILE A 120 -15.09 -2.65 -13.43
C ILE A 120 -14.43 -3.98 -13.83
N VAL A 121 -15.09 -4.77 -14.68
CA VAL A 121 -14.53 -6.04 -15.14
C VAL A 121 -13.32 -5.83 -16.05
N ALA A 122 -13.30 -4.81 -16.90
CA ALA A 122 -12.14 -4.51 -17.74
C ALA A 122 -10.90 -4.23 -16.88
N ILE A 123 -11.01 -3.37 -15.85
CA ILE A 123 -9.91 -3.09 -14.92
C ILE A 123 -9.51 -4.37 -14.19
N TRP A 124 -10.45 -5.10 -13.58
CA TRP A 124 -10.15 -6.33 -12.86
C TRP A 124 -9.45 -7.40 -13.72
N THR A 125 -9.81 -7.46 -15.01
CA THR A 125 -9.16 -8.35 -15.97
C THR A 125 -7.75 -7.87 -16.31
N MET A 126 -7.57 -6.55 -16.50
CA MET A 126 -6.30 -5.94 -16.86
C MET A 126 -5.26 -5.98 -15.74
N GLU A 127 -5.71 -5.91 -14.49
CA GLU A 127 -4.87 -5.98 -13.31
C GLU A 127 -4.45 -7.41 -12.99
N THR A 128 -5.39 -8.35 -12.93
CA THR A 128 -5.13 -9.67 -12.34
C THR A 128 -5.73 -10.85 -13.09
N ASP A 129 -6.19 -10.67 -14.33
CA ASP A 129 -6.94 -11.71 -15.06
C ASP A 129 -8.14 -12.24 -14.25
N ASN A 130 -8.84 -11.30 -13.60
CA ASN A 130 -9.96 -11.56 -12.70
C ASN A 130 -9.57 -12.40 -11.46
N GLY A 131 -8.43 -12.05 -10.86
CA GLY A 131 -7.87 -12.72 -9.68
C GLY A 131 -7.03 -13.95 -9.96
N GLY A 132 -6.72 -14.25 -11.23
CA GLY A 132 -5.86 -15.36 -11.64
C GLY A 132 -4.37 -15.14 -11.34
N ASP A 133 -3.89 -13.90 -11.40
CA ASP A 133 -2.52 -13.53 -11.02
C ASP A 133 -2.55 -12.24 -10.19
N GLN A 134 -2.29 -12.36 -8.89
CA GLN A 134 -2.31 -11.24 -7.94
C GLN A 134 -0.90 -10.92 -7.43
N GLY A 135 0.11 -11.57 -7.98
CA GLY A 135 1.45 -11.62 -7.40
C GLY A 135 1.54 -12.54 -6.17
N LYS A 136 2.77 -12.78 -5.73
CA LYS A 136 3.09 -13.73 -4.65
C LYS A 136 4.08 -13.15 -3.63
N LEU A 137 4.54 -11.93 -3.85
CA LEU A 137 5.60 -11.31 -3.06
C LEU A 137 5.03 -10.84 -1.71
N PRO A 138 5.76 -11.02 -0.60
CA PRO A 138 5.38 -10.41 0.67
C PRO A 138 5.43 -8.88 0.57
N VAL A 139 4.29 -8.22 0.68
CA VAL A 139 4.14 -6.78 0.40
C VAL A 139 5.03 -5.94 1.32
N VAL A 140 5.11 -6.29 2.60
CA VAL A 140 5.95 -5.57 3.58
C VAL A 140 7.43 -5.62 3.16
N ARG A 141 7.94 -6.80 2.75
CA ARG A 141 9.33 -6.94 2.28
C ARG A 141 9.58 -6.14 1.01
N THR A 142 8.66 -6.22 0.05
CA THR A 142 8.72 -5.48 -1.22
C THR A 142 8.78 -3.98 -0.97
N LEU A 143 7.85 -3.45 -0.17
CA LEU A 143 7.78 -2.03 0.12
C LEU A 143 8.95 -1.55 0.96
N ALA A 144 9.43 -2.32 1.94
CA ALA A 144 10.65 -2.00 2.69
C ALA A 144 11.87 -1.88 1.78
N THR A 145 12.02 -2.81 0.84
CA THR A 145 13.10 -2.78 -0.15
C THR A 145 13.03 -1.53 -1.03
N LEU A 146 11.84 -1.18 -1.52
CA LEU A 146 11.64 -0.02 -2.39
C LEU A 146 11.73 1.31 -1.64
N ALA A 147 11.26 1.36 -0.40
CA ALA A 147 11.35 2.51 0.49
C ALA A 147 12.80 2.82 0.87
N HIS A 148 13.65 1.81 0.96
CA HIS A 148 15.09 1.98 1.16
C HIS A 148 15.79 2.62 -0.05
N ASP A 149 15.24 2.53 -1.27
CA ASP A 149 15.81 3.19 -2.46
C ASP A 149 15.40 4.68 -2.52
N CYS A 150 16.39 5.57 -2.58
CA CYS A 150 16.18 7.01 -2.48
C CYS A 150 15.41 7.63 -3.64
N ARG A 151 15.14 6.92 -4.74
CA ARG A 151 14.49 7.51 -5.92
C ARG A 151 13.01 7.81 -5.70
N ARG A 152 12.31 6.99 -4.91
CA ARG A 152 10.86 7.12 -4.62
C ARG A 152 10.56 6.82 -3.16
N THR A 153 11.51 7.12 -2.27
CA THR A 153 11.44 6.73 -0.86
C THR A 153 10.15 7.21 -0.19
N ASP A 154 9.76 8.47 -0.37
CA ASP A 154 8.55 9.04 0.23
C ASP A 154 7.26 8.28 -0.15
N LEU A 155 7.17 7.81 -1.40
CA LEU A 155 6.04 7.01 -1.85
C LEU A 155 6.00 5.69 -1.08
N PHE A 156 7.10 4.93 -1.14
CA PHE A 156 7.11 3.58 -0.61
C PHE A 156 7.20 3.52 0.91
N GLN A 157 7.74 4.54 1.59
CA GLN A 157 7.63 4.66 3.05
C GLN A 157 6.16 4.83 3.47
N ARG A 158 5.41 5.70 2.78
CA ARG A 158 3.96 5.85 3.04
C ARG A 158 3.19 4.56 2.78
N GLU A 159 3.49 3.87 1.68
CA GLU A 159 2.84 2.59 1.38
C GLU A 159 3.22 1.49 2.37
N LEU A 160 4.47 1.46 2.85
CA LEU A 160 4.90 0.52 3.88
C LEU A 160 4.15 0.76 5.20
N LEU A 161 4.01 2.01 5.64
CA LEU A 161 3.23 2.35 6.82
C LEU A 161 1.76 1.98 6.65
N ALA A 162 1.18 2.23 5.48
CA ALA A 162 -0.19 1.81 5.16
C ALA A 162 -0.34 0.28 5.16
N ALA A 163 0.64 -0.48 4.65
CA ALA A 163 0.63 -1.94 4.71
C ALA A 163 0.59 -2.46 6.16
N LEU A 164 1.35 -1.85 7.07
CA LEU A 164 1.30 -2.18 8.50
C LEU A 164 -0.06 -1.85 9.12
N GLN A 165 -0.67 -0.74 8.70
CA GLN A 165 -2.03 -0.37 9.15
C GLN A 165 -3.10 -1.36 8.68
N ILE A 166 -3.00 -1.92 7.47
CA ILE A 166 -3.90 -2.98 6.99
C ILE A 166 -3.83 -4.20 7.90
N VAL A 167 -2.61 -4.64 8.26
CA VAL A 167 -2.42 -5.77 9.20
C VAL A 167 -2.96 -5.42 10.59
N GLN A 168 -2.70 -4.20 11.07
CA GLN A 168 -3.18 -3.72 12.37
C GLN A 168 -4.72 -3.67 12.46
N ARG A 169 -5.40 -3.31 11.36
CA ARG A 169 -6.86 -3.28 11.27
C ARG A 169 -7.49 -4.68 11.24
N GLY A 170 -6.69 -5.70 10.92
CA GLY A 170 -7.17 -7.07 10.72
C GLY A 170 -7.84 -7.30 9.36
N ASP A 171 -7.71 -6.35 8.44
CA ASP A 171 -8.29 -6.44 7.09
C ASP A 171 -7.69 -7.62 6.31
N LEU A 172 -6.37 -7.83 6.46
CA LEU A 172 -5.64 -8.96 5.90
C LEU A 172 -4.56 -9.42 6.91
N PRO A 173 -4.43 -10.73 7.18
CA PRO A 173 -3.32 -11.23 7.97
C PRO A 173 -2.02 -11.07 7.19
N LEU A 174 -0.90 -10.89 7.89
CA LEU A 174 0.42 -10.63 7.29
C LEU A 174 0.81 -11.66 6.21
N ASN A 175 0.48 -12.93 6.42
CA ASN A 175 0.80 -14.03 5.49
C ASN A 175 0.03 -13.94 4.16
N ASP A 176 -1.14 -13.30 4.17
CA ASP A 176 -2.01 -13.10 3.01
C ASP A 176 -1.80 -11.73 2.38
N LEU A 177 -1.05 -10.83 3.03
CA LEU A 177 -0.64 -9.55 2.46
C LEU A 177 0.46 -9.75 1.40
N ARG A 178 0.02 -10.31 0.28
CA ARG A 178 0.83 -10.66 -0.89
C ARG A 178 0.40 -9.85 -2.10
N GLY A 179 1.37 -9.62 -2.99
CA GLY A 179 1.22 -8.66 -4.05
C GLY A 179 2.25 -8.74 -5.15
N ALA A 180 2.19 -7.72 -6.00
CA ALA A 180 3.12 -7.52 -7.11
C ALA A 180 4.35 -6.70 -6.70
N TYR A 181 5.19 -6.41 -7.69
CA TYR A 181 6.56 -5.91 -7.50
C TYR A 181 6.66 -4.47 -7.00
N ALA A 182 5.59 -3.66 -7.02
CA ALA A 182 5.57 -2.34 -6.40
C ALA A 182 4.77 -2.30 -5.10
N GLY A 183 4.34 -3.46 -4.59
CA GLY A 183 3.57 -3.58 -3.34
C GLY A 183 2.06 -3.50 -3.54
N GLU A 184 1.57 -3.61 -4.77
CA GLU A 184 0.15 -3.70 -5.09
C GLU A 184 -0.47 -4.96 -4.51
N ILE A 185 -1.64 -4.88 -3.90
CA ILE A 185 -2.25 -5.99 -3.17
C ILE A 185 -3.47 -6.57 -3.88
N GLY A 186 -3.56 -7.90 -3.86
CA GLY A 186 -4.75 -8.66 -4.22
C GLY A 186 -5.29 -8.39 -5.63
N GLN A 187 -6.60 -8.54 -5.79
CA GLN A 187 -7.25 -8.54 -7.11
C GLN A 187 -7.35 -7.18 -7.79
N THR A 188 -7.31 -6.10 -7.01
CA THR A 188 -7.42 -4.72 -7.51
C THR A 188 -6.07 -4.11 -7.85
N GLN A 189 -4.98 -4.74 -7.40
CA GLN A 189 -3.63 -4.20 -7.47
C GLN A 189 -3.55 -2.77 -6.88
N PHE A 190 -4.35 -2.50 -5.85
CA PHE A 190 -4.22 -1.25 -5.10
C PHE A 190 -2.91 -1.23 -4.34
N LEU A 191 -2.25 -0.08 -4.32
CA LEU A 191 -1.26 0.17 -3.28
C LEU A 191 -1.96 0.23 -1.91
N PRO A 192 -1.28 -0.12 -0.81
CA PRO A 192 -1.87 -0.18 0.52
C PRO A 192 -2.66 1.06 0.94
N SER A 193 -2.17 2.27 0.63
CA SER A 193 -2.87 3.52 0.93
C SER A 193 -4.19 3.65 0.17
N SER A 194 -4.24 3.19 -1.08
CA SER A 194 -5.47 3.15 -1.89
C SER A 194 -6.45 2.11 -1.34
N TYR A 195 -5.97 0.98 -0.84
CA TYR A 195 -6.81 0.00 -0.15
C TYR A 195 -7.46 0.59 1.10
N ILE A 196 -6.68 1.27 1.95
CA ILE A 196 -7.22 1.93 3.15
C ILE A 196 -8.27 2.98 2.78
N LYS A 197 -8.02 3.76 1.72
CA LYS A 197 -8.85 4.90 1.34
C LYS A 197 -10.12 4.52 0.59
N TYR A 198 -10.04 3.54 -0.29
CA TYR A 198 -11.11 3.22 -1.25
C TYR A 198 -11.66 1.80 -1.11
N GLY A 199 -11.04 0.95 -0.29
CA GLY A 199 -11.55 -0.38 0.01
C GLY A 199 -12.93 -0.32 0.66
N VAL A 200 -13.80 -1.26 0.27
CA VAL A 200 -15.16 -1.40 0.80
C VAL A 200 -15.44 -2.87 1.10
N ASP A 201 -16.19 -3.10 2.18
CA ASP A 201 -16.81 -4.39 2.53
C ASP A 201 -18.19 -4.53 1.84
#